data_AF-A0A1B3SI81-F1
#
_entry.id   AF-A0A1B3SI81-F1
#
_cell.length_a   1.000
_cell.length_b   1.000
_cell.length_c   1.000
_cell.angle_alpha   90.00
_cell.angle_beta   90.00
_cell.angle_gamma   90.00
#
_symmetry.space_group_name_H-M   'P 1'
#
loop_
_entity.id
_entity.type
_entity.pdbx_description
1 polymer ?
#
loop_
_entity_poly.entity_id
_entity_poly.type
_entity_poly.pdbx_seq_one_letter_code
_entity_poly.pdbx_strand_id
1 'polypeptide(L)'
;KGEGLKALEGRKWDAVVDTSGYVPRVVRASAELLAPHVQHYTFVSSISVYKDLSRQGLDETATVATVEDATTEDVEKHYGALKALCEQAAETAMPGRVFNVRPGLIVGPDDPS
;
A
#
# COMPACT_ATOMS: atom_id res chain seq x y z
N LYS A 1 16.02 13.08 -12.85
CA LYS A 1 14.64 12.58 -12.60
C LYS A 1 14.32 11.59 -13.72
N GLY A 2 13.97 10.35 -13.38
CA GLY A 2 13.71 9.29 -14.36
C GLY A 2 12.32 9.37 -15.01
N GLU A 3 12.00 8.40 -15.87
CA GLU A 3 10.75 8.33 -16.63
C GLU A 3 9.50 7.98 -15.78
N GLY A 4 9.69 7.65 -14.50
CA GLY A 4 8.59 7.29 -13.59
C GLY A 4 7.90 6.00 -14.03
N LEU A 5 6.56 5.96 -13.95
CA LEU A 5 5.77 4.80 -14.34
C LEU A 5 5.89 4.45 -15.84
N LYS A 6 6.26 5.40 -16.70
CA LYS A 6 6.43 5.14 -18.15
C LYS A 6 7.47 4.06 -18.44
N ALA A 7 8.48 3.93 -17.58
CA ALA A 7 9.50 2.87 -17.70
C ALA A 7 8.93 1.44 -17.55
N LEU A 8 7.67 1.31 -17.11
CA LEU A 8 6.96 0.06 -16.93
C LEU A 8 6.01 -0.29 -18.08
N GLU A 9 5.73 0.66 -18.99
CA GLU A 9 4.77 0.47 -20.09
C GLU A 9 5.22 -0.64 -21.06
N GLY A 10 4.26 -1.45 -21.53
CA GLY A 10 4.49 -2.49 -22.54
C GLY A 10 5.27 -3.73 -22.05
N ARG A 11 5.59 -3.81 -20.76
CA ARG A 11 6.31 -4.92 -20.14
C ARG A 11 5.35 -5.86 -19.40
N LYS A 12 5.83 -7.06 -19.08
CA LYS A 12 5.07 -8.11 -18.37
C LYS A 12 5.89 -8.68 -17.23
N TRP A 13 5.21 -9.04 -16.15
CA TRP A 13 5.79 -9.69 -14.98
C TRP A 13 4.81 -10.68 -14.38
N ASP A 14 5.30 -11.62 -13.59
CA ASP A 14 4.44 -12.57 -12.88
C ASP A 14 3.70 -11.88 -11.73
N ALA A 15 4.39 -10.98 -11.00
CA ALA A 15 3.86 -10.28 -9.84
C ALA A 15 4.50 -8.89 -9.63
N VAL A 16 3.84 -8.07 -8.83
CA VAL A 16 4.35 -6.80 -8.28
C VAL A 16 4.59 -6.95 -6.78
N VAL A 17 5.68 -6.37 -6.29
CA VAL A 17 5.93 -6.15 -4.86
C VAL A 17 6.10 -4.66 -4.64
N ASP A 18 5.10 -4.01 -4.06
CA ASP A 18 5.07 -2.57 -3.81
C ASP A 18 5.45 -2.26 -2.37
N THR A 19 6.72 -1.85 -2.20
CA THR A 19 7.31 -1.42 -0.91
C THR A 19 7.23 0.09 -0.70
N SER A 20 6.69 0.84 -1.66
CA SER A 20 6.89 2.30 -1.78
C SER A 20 5.60 3.11 -1.69
N GLY A 21 4.44 2.46 -1.59
CA GLY A 21 3.16 3.16 -1.54
C GLY A 21 2.85 3.80 -0.18
N TYR A 22 2.68 5.13 -0.20
CA TYR A 22 2.26 5.95 0.94
C TYR A 22 1.01 6.79 0.63
N VAL A 23 0.71 7.02 -0.65
CA VAL A 23 -0.36 7.93 -1.10
C VAL A 23 -1.31 7.17 -2.04
N PRO A 24 -2.63 7.20 -1.83
CA PRO A 24 -3.59 6.38 -2.57
C PRO A 24 -3.56 6.59 -4.09
N ARG A 25 -3.46 7.86 -4.55
CA ARG A 25 -3.40 8.13 -5.99
C ARG A 25 -2.16 7.55 -6.67
N VAL A 26 -1.06 7.41 -5.95
CA VAL A 26 0.21 6.88 -6.48
C VAL A 26 0.11 5.36 -6.63
N VAL A 27 -0.40 4.68 -5.59
CA VAL A 27 -0.64 3.23 -5.62
C VAL A 27 -1.69 2.85 -6.67
N ARG A 28 -2.76 3.65 -6.80
CA ARG A 28 -3.73 3.48 -7.88
C ARG A 28 -3.06 3.55 -9.25
N ALA A 29 -2.21 4.56 -9.49
CA ALA A 29 -1.57 4.73 -10.80
C ALA A 29 -0.65 3.55 -11.18
N SER A 30 0.12 3.01 -10.23
CA SER A 30 0.94 1.82 -10.48
C SER A 30 0.09 0.57 -10.68
N ALA A 31 -0.92 0.36 -9.82
CA ALA A 31 -1.78 -0.81 -9.90
C ALA A 31 -2.62 -0.83 -11.19
N GLU A 32 -3.22 0.30 -11.60
CA GLU A 32 -3.98 0.41 -12.86
C GLU A 32 -3.11 0.15 -14.08
N LEU A 33 -1.90 0.72 -14.11
CA LEU A 33 -0.94 0.50 -15.20
C LEU A 33 -0.55 -0.97 -15.35
N LEU A 34 -0.35 -1.66 -14.22
CA LEU A 34 0.17 -3.03 -14.20
C LEU A 34 -0.94 -4.09 -14.19
N ALA A 35 -2.19 -3.73 -13.87
CA ALA A 35 -3.35 -4.62 -13.85
C ALA A 35 -3.51 -5.52 -15.09
N PRO A 36 -3.30 -5.05 -16.34
CA PRO A 36 -3.39 -5.90 -17.53
C PRO A 36 -2.14 -6.77 -17.78
N HIS A 37 -1.07 -6.57 -17.02
CA HIS A 37 0.26 -7.14 -17.29
C HIS A 37 0.80 -8.06 -16.19
N VAL A 38 0.15 -8.12 -15.03
CA VAL A 38 0.55 -8.95 -13.89
C VAL A 38 -0.65 -9.69 -13.28
N GLN A 39 -0.41 -10.83 -12.63
CA GLN A 39 -1.49 -11.64 -12.03
C GLN A 39 -1.62 -11.45 -10.51
N HIS A 40 -0.63 -10.81 -9.88
CA HIS A 40 -0.59 -10.64 -8.43
C HIS A 40 0.04 -9.30 -8.05
N TYR A 41 -0.52 -8.64 -7.04
CA TYR A 41 0.01 -7.39 -6.48
C TYR A 41 0.19 -7.54 -4.96
N THR A 42 1.42 -7.72 -4.50
CA THR A 42 1.72 -7.63 -3.06
C THR A 42 1.93 -6.17 -2.70
N PHE A 43 1.09 -5.66 -1.81
CA PHE A 43 1.25 -4.32 -1.24
C PHE A 43 1.81 -4.43 0.18
N VAL A 44 2.97 -3.82 0.42
CA VAL A 44 3.50 -3.68 1.78
C VAL A 44 2.80 -2.51 2.45
N SER A 45 1.77 -2.83 3.21
CA SER A 45 1.00 -1.91 4.05
C SER A 45 1.71 -1.67 5.39
N SER A 46 0.99 -1.57 6.49
CA SER A 46 1.52 -1.38 7.83
C SER A 46 0.52 -1.81 8.89
N ILE A 47 0.98 -2.23 10.06
CA ILE A 47 0.15 -2.40 11.25
C ILE A 47 -0.56 -1.10 11.64
N SER A 48 0.00 0.06 11.29
CA SER A 48 -0.58 1.38 11.58
C SER A 48 -1.91 1.65 10.89
N VAL A 49 -2.36 0.78 9.97
CA VAL A 49 -3.71 0.87 9.40
C VAL A 49 -4.80 0.65 10.43
N TYR A 50 -4.54 -0.07 11.53
CA TYR A 50 -5.56 -0.31 12.55
C TYR A 50 -5.83 0.96 13.37
N LYS A 51 -7.11 1.23 13.63
CA LYS A 51 -7.57 2.42 14.35
C LYS A 51 -7.11 2.44 15.81
N ASP A 52 -7.08 1.27 16.44
CA ASP A 52 -6.74 1.11 17.86
C ASP A 52 -5.73 -0.03 18.03
N LEU A 53 -4.49 0.35 18.32
CA LEU A 53 -3.36 -0.57 18.54
C LEU A 53 -3.18 -0.95 20.01
N SER A 54 -4.02 -0.46 20.92
CA SER A 54 -3.91 -0.78 22.36
C SER A 54 -4.36 -2.21 22.69
N ARG A 55 -5.12 -2.83 21.78
CA ARG A 55 -5.65 -4.18 21.95
C ARG A 55 -4.67 -5.23 21.42
N GLN A 56 -4.48 -6.29 22.20
CA GLN A 56 -3.72 -7.47 21.78
C GLN A 56 -4.58 -8.39 20.91
N GLY A 57 -3.92 -9.17 20.03
CA GLY A 57 -4.59 -10.17 19.21
C GLY A 57 -5.48 -9.59 18.11
N LEU A 58 -5.14 -8.42 17.58
CA LEU A 58 -5.80 -7.88 16.39
C LEU A 58 -5.55 -8.81 15.19
N ASP A 59 -6.59 -9.02 14.40
CA ASP A 59 -6.53 -9.70 13.10
C ASP A 59 -6.92 -8.72 11.97
N GLU A 60 -6.96 -9.20 10.74
CA GLU A 60 -7.25 -8.41 9.54
C GLU A 60 -8.68 -7.83 9.51
N THR A 61 -9.58 -8.33 10.37
CA THR A 61 -10.98 -7.87 10.49
C THR A 61 -11.12 -6.66 11.40
N ALA A 62 -10.08 -6.30 12.16
CA ALA A 62 -10.11 -5.14 13.04
C ALA A 62 -10.31 -3.82 12.28
N THR A 63 -10.96 -2.87 12.94
CA THR A 63 -11.27 -1.56 12.36
C THR A 63 -10.01 -0.81 11.92
N VAL A 64 -10.00 -0.33 10.69
CA VAL A 64 -8.93 0.49 10.13
C VAL A 64 -9.16 1.98 10.40
N ALA A 65 -8.07 2.75 10.45
CA ALA A 65 -8.07 4.20 10.57
C ALA A 65 -8.66 4.85 9.30
N THR A 66 -9.29 6.01 9.49
CA THR A 66 -9.93 6.79 8.43
C THR A 66 -9.47 8.24 8.50
N VAL A 67 -9.57 8.96 7.38
CA VAL A 67 -9.32 10.40 7.29
C VAL A 67 -10.49 11.06 6.58
N GLU A 68 -10.81 12.31 6.96
CA GLU A 68 -11.93 13.06 6.38
C GLU A 68 -11.70 13.38 4.90
N ASP A 69 -10.50 13.87 4.57
CA ASP A 69 -10.08 14.11 3.19
C ASP A 69 -9.23 12.95 2.68
N ALA A 70 -9.83 12.07 1.89
CA ALA A 70 -9.13 10.94 1.26
C ALA A 70 -8.12 11.36 0.18
N THR A 71 -8.07 12.64 -0.20
CA THR A 71 -7.10 13.19 -1.16
C THR A 71 -5.87 13.79 -0.50
N THR A 72 -5.84 13.87 0.84
CA THR A 72 -4.66 14.37 1.56
C THR A 72 -3.42 13.55 1.24
N GLU A 73 -2.27 14.24 1.22
CA GLU A 73 -0.95 13.62 1.08
C GLU A 73 -0.06 13.94 2.28
N ASP A 74 -0.66 14.41 3.38
CA ASP A 74 0.03 14.58 4.65
C ASP A 74 0.27 13.20 5.31
N VAL A 75 1.29 12.52 4.80
CA VAL A 75 1.69 11.17 5.21
C VAL A 75 2.07 11.14 6.68
N GLU A 76 2.75 12.17 7.19
CA GLU A 76 3.20 12.22 8.59
C GLU A 76 2.00 12.19 9.54
N LYS A 77 0.95 12.97 9.25
CA LYS A 77 -0.24 13.05 10.09
C LYS A 77 -1.21 11.89 9.88
N HIS A 78 -1.31 11.37 8.67
CA HIS A 78 -2.37 10.43 8.28
C HIS A 78 -1.86 9.07 7.81
N TYR A 79 -0.62 8.69 8.16
CA TYR A 79 0.06 7.48 7.68
C TYR A 79 -0.84 6.22 7.67
N GLY A 80 -1.45 5.89 8.81
CA GLY A 80 -2.28 4.71 8.96
C GLY A 80 -3.52 4.71 8.04
N ALA A 81 -4.25 5.84 8.03
CA ALA A 81 -5.42 6.01 7.17
C ALA A 81 -5.04 6.00 5.68
N LEU A 82 -3.92 6.62 5.31
CA LEU A 82 -3.44 6.64 3.93
C LEU A 82 -2.98 5.25 3.47
N LYS A 83 -2.33 4.46 4.33
CA LYS A 83 -2.02 3.05 4.04
C LYS A 83 -3.31 2.24 3.82
N ALA A 84 -4.33 2.41 4.65
CA ALA A 84 -5.63 1.74 4.46
C ALA A 84 -6.29 2.14 3.14
N LEU A 85 -6.21 3.41 2.74
CA LEU A 85 -6.70 3.89 1.45
C LEU A 85 -5.85 3.36 0.28
N CYS A 86 -4.55 3.14 0.45
CA CYS A 86 -3.70 2.50 -0.55
C CYS A 86 -4.09 1.03 -0.78
N GLU A 87 -4.38 0.27 0.29
CA GLU A 87 -4.89 -1.10 0.18
C GLU A 87 -6.17 -1.14 -0.68
N GLN A 88 -7.11 -0.22 -0.41
CA GLN A 88 -8.36 -0.09 -1.17
C GLN A 88 -8.11 0.31 -2.63
N ALA A 89 -7.16 1.21 -2.87
CA ALA A 89 -6.80 1.66 -4.21
C ALA A 89 -6.22 0.51 -5.05
N ALA A 90 -5.31 -0.28 -4.48
CA ALA A 90 -4.76 -1.47 -5.12
C ALA A 90 -5.86 -2.49 -5.41
N GLU A 91 -6.70 -2.81 -4.41
CA GLU A 91 -7.79 -3.79 -4.57
C GLU A 91 -8.81 -3.35 -5.63
N THR A 92 -9.11 -2.05 -5.69
CA THR A 92 -10.00 -1.49 -6.73
C THR A 92 -9.41 -1.66 -8.14
N ALA A 93 -8.10 -1.43 -8.29
CA ALA A 93 -7.41 -1.55 -9.58
C ALA A 93 -7.17 -3.01 -9.99
N MET A 94 -7.00 -3.92 -9.02
CA MET A 94 -6.74 -5.34 -9.24
C MET A 94 -7.62 -6.25 -8.38
N PRO A 95 -8.95 -6.26 -8.58
CA PRO A 95 -9.88 -6.98 -7.70
C PRO A 95 -9.55 -8.47 -7.57
N GLY A 96 -9.48 -8.96 -6.34
CA GLY A 96 -9.18 -10.35 -6.00
C GLY A 96 -7.75 -10.80 -6.29
N ARG A 97 -6.84 -9.88 -6.64
CA ARG A 97 -5.44 -10.17 -7.00
C ARG A 97 -4.43 -9.47 -6.09
N VAL A 98 -4.88 -8.75 -5.06
CA VAL A 98 -4.01 -8.03 -4.13
C VAL A 98 -3.82 -8.82 -2.85
N PHE A 99 -2.57 -8.84 -2.37
CA PHE A 99 -2.21 -9.32 -1.06
C PHE A 99 -1.60 -8.18 -0.24
N ASN A 100 -2.28 -7.79 0.84
CA ASN A 100 -1.84 -6.73 1.73
C ASN A 100 -1.06 -7.34 2.90
N VAL A 101 0.23 -7.04 2.99
CA VAL A 101 1.04 -7.39 4.16
C VAL A 101 1.00 -6.21 5.12
N ARG A 102 0.57 -6.41 6.37
CA ARG A 102 0.50 -5.36 7.41
C ARG A 102 1.60 -5.59 8.47
N PRO A 103 2.87 -5.37 8.13
CA PRO A 103 3.97 -5.63 9.05
C PRO A 103 3.92 -4.67 10.24
N GLY A 104 4.42 -5.15 11.39
CA GLY A 104 4.80 -4.29 12.51
C GLY A 104 6.06 -3.47 12.21
N LEU A 105 6.82 -3.16 13.25
CA LEU A 105 8.13 -2.54 13.08
C LEU A 105 9.07 -3.53 12.34
N ILE A 106 9.59 -3.10 11.19
CA ILE A 106 10.62 -3.83 10.43
C ILE A 106 11.96 -3.22 10.85
N VAL A 107 12.87 -4.06 11.36
CA VAL A 107 14.24 -3.67 11.74
C VAL A 107 15.24 -4.69 11.21
N GLY A 108 16.45 -4.25 10.90
CA GLY A 108 17.52 -5.11 10.43
C GLY A 108 18.89 -4.43 10.31
N PRO A 109 19.90 -5.17 9.80
CA PRO A 109 21.17 -4.58 9.40
C PRO A 109 20.96 -3.37 8.48
N ASP A 110 21.87 -2.38 8.60
CA ASP A 110 21.87 -1.10 7.87
C ASP A 110 20.82 -0.05 8.30
N ASP A 111 20.00 -0.34 9.33
CA ASP A 111 19.20 0.70 9.98
C ASP A 111 20.10 1.68 10.78
N PRO A 112 19.87 3.00 10.68
CA PRO A 112 20.62 3.98 11.45
C PRO A 112 20.35 3.82 12.95
N SER A 113 21.43 3.92 13.75
CA SER A 113 21.37 3.92 15.23
C SER A 113 20.85 5.22 15.81
#